data_AF-A0A832HP26-F1
#
_entry.id   AF-A0A832HP26-F1
#
_cell.length_a   1.000
_cell.length_b   1.000
_cell.length_c   1.000
_cell.angle_alpha   90.00
_cell.angle_beta   90.00
_cell.angle_gamma   90.00
#
_symmetry.space_group_name_H-M   'P 1'
#
loop_
_entity.id
_entity.type
_entity.pdbx_description
1 polymer ?
#
loop_
_entity_poly.entity_id
_entity_poly.type
_entity_poly.pdbx_seq_one_letter_code
_entity_poly.pdbx_strand_id
1 'polypeptide(L)'
;MKTWIVGCCALIMTAGALHQAEISGETTAPSLPLCLWYRQPAKGWEEALPIGNGYMGAMVFGGVPGERIQFNEHTVWTGQPHSYAHKGAVKALPEIRR
;
A
#
# COMPACT_ATOMS: atom_id res chain seq x y z
N MET A 1 -59.11 -6.32 23.23
CA MET A 1 -59.03 -7.64 22.60
C MET A 1 -58.37 -7.52 21.23
N LYS A 2 -57.07 -7.81 21.14
CA LYS A 2 -56.32 -8.27 19.96
C LYS A 2 -54.85 -8.40 20.39
N THR A 3 -54.44 -9.63 20.62
CA THR A 3 -53.10 -10.04 21.07
C THR A 3 -52.46 -10.77 19.90
N TRP A 4 -51.32 -10.32 19.37
CA TRP A 4 -50.39 -11.19 18.63
C TRP A 4 -48.96 -10.63 18.71
N ILE A 5 -48.10 -11.47 19.27
CA ILE A 5 -46.71 -11.76 18.89
C ILE A 5 -45.60 -10.79 19.36
N VAL A 6 -44.94 -11.31 20.40
CA VAL A 6 -43.53 -11.15 20.80
C VAL A 6 -42.58 -11.31 19.61
N GLY A 7 -41.65 -10.36 19.46
CA GLY A 7 -40.54 -10.42 18.50
C GLY A 7 -39.25 -9.92 19.13
N CYS A 8 -38.72 -10.71 20.06
CA CYS A 8 -37.36 -10.62 20.56
C CYS A 8 -36.40 -10.82 19.39
N CYS A 9 -35.55 -9.84 19.09
CA CYS A 9 -34.24 -10.06 18.46
C CYS A 9 -33.38 -8.82 18.67
N ALA A 10 -32.81 -8.75 19.88
CA ALA A 10 -31.50 -8.15 20.03
C ALA A 10 -30.54 -8.89 19.11
N LEU A 11 -29.97 -8.22 18.11
CA LEU A 11 -28.74 -8.68 17.50
C LEU A 11 -27.88 -7.46 17.16
N ILE A 12 -27.17 -7.01 18.19
CA ILE A 12 -25.73 -6.71 18.17
C ILE A 12 -25.28 -6.07 16.86
N MET A 13 -25.15 -4.74 16.88
CA MET A 13 -24.18 -4.03 16.06
C MET A 13 -22.80 -4.60 16.44
N THR A 14 -22.37 -5.69 15.80
CA THR A 14 -20.97 -6.09 15.85
C THR A 14 -20.24 -5.03 15.05
N ALA A 15 -19.83 -3.98 15.75
CA ALA A 15 -18.65 -3.22 15.40
C ALA A 15 -17.53 -4.25 15.24
N GLY A 16 -17.34 -4.72 14.01
CA GLY A 16 -16.10 -5.32 13.57
C GLY A 16 -15.05 -4.22 13.57
N ALA A 17 -14.73 -3.70 14.76
CA ALA A 17 -13.47 -3.05 14.99
C ALA A 17 -12.45 -4.15 14.74
N LEU A 18 -11.84 -4.13 13.57
CA LEU A 18 -10.56 -4.80 13.34
C LEU A 18 -9.65 -4.27 14.44
N HIS A 19 -9.51 -5.06 15.50
CA HIS A 19 -8.65 -4.73 16.61
C HIS A 19 -7.24 -4.90 16.06
N GLN A 20 -6.65 -3.80 15.60
CA GLN A 20 -5.23 -3.75 15.30
C GLN A 20 -4.54 -3.98 16.64
N ALA A 21 -4.12 -5.21 16.93
CA ALA A 21 -3.41 -5.51 18.15
C ALA A 21 -2.17 -4.60 18.20
N GLU A 22 -2.09 -3.75 19.23
CA GLU A 22 -0.88 -2.95 19.47
C GLU A 22 0.20 -3.87 20.02
N ILE A 23 1.15 -4.21 19.16
CA ILE A 23 2.27 -5.06 19.52
C ILE A 23 3.36 -4.15 20.08
N SER A 24 3.49 -4.15 21.41
CA SER A 24 4.57 -3.47 22.11
C SER A 24 5.62 -4.50 22.53
N GLY A 25 6.72 -4.58 21.76
CA GLY A 25 7.89 -5.39 22.09
C GLY A 25 9.09 -4.51 22.45
N GLU A 26 9.74 -4.80 23.57
CA GLU A 26 11.01 -4.18 23.95
C GLU A 26 12.17 -4.95 23.30
N THR A 27 12.61 -4.51 22.11
CA THR A 27 13.79 -5.07 21.41
C THR A 27 14.82 -3.99 21.10
N THR A 28 16.08 -4.21 21.47
CA THR A 28 17.16 -3.25 21.19
C THR A 28 17.55 -3.27 19.71
N ALA A 29 17.96 -2.10 19.20
CA ALA A 29 18.49 -1.95 17.85
C ALA A 29 19.63 -2.94 17.57
N PRO A 30 19.74 -3.48 16.35
CA PRO A 30 20.93 -4.21 15.93
C PRO A 30 22.16 -3.29 15.93
N SER A 31 23.33 -3.83 16.28
CA SER A 31 24.61 -3.09 16.32
C SER A 31 25.26 -2.85 14.95
N LEU A 32 24.55 -3.17 13.86
CA LEU A 32 25.05 -3.04 12.50
C LEU A 32 25.02 -1.55 12.07
N PRO A 33 26.13 -1.01 11.54
CA PRO A 33 26.24 0.42 11.22
C PRO A 33 25.30 0.88 10.11
N LEU A 34 24.86 -0.01 9.22
CA LEU A 34 23.95 0.28 8.11
C LEU A 34 22.74 -0.65 8.17
N CYS A 35 21.85 -0.40 9.14
CA CYS A 35 20.62 -1.16 9.30
C CYS A 35 19.43 -0.22 9.52
N LEU A 36 18.39 -0.39 8.70
CA LEU A 36 17.09 0.21 8.93
C LEU A 36 16.25 -0.79 9.74
N TRP A 37 15.79 -0.37 10.91
CA TRP A 37 15.03 -1.22 11.83
C TRP A 37 13.92 -0.41 12.50
N TYR A 38 12.77 -1.06 12.75
CA TYR A 38 11.58 -0.43 13.29
C TYR A 38 10.92 -1.36 14.30
N ARG A 39 10.30 -0.80 15.34
CA ARG A 39 9.64 -1.57 16.42
C ARG A 39 8.17 -1.89 16.12
N GLN A 40 7.61 -1.28 15.09
CA GLN A 40 6.20 -1.37 14.75
C GLN A 40 6.05 -1.74 13.27
N PRO A 41 5.00 -2.51 12.92
CA PRO A 41 4.67 -2.77 11.53
C PRO A 41 4.28 -1.48 10.81
N ALA A 42 4.53 -1.43 9.51
CA ALA A 42 4.13 -0.33 8.66
C ALA A 42 2.60 -0.23 8.57
N LYS A 43 2.05 0.96 8.82
CA LYS A 43 0.62 1.27 8.64
C LYS A 43 0.33 1.70 7.19
N GLY A 44 1.29 2.38 6.58
CA GLY A 44 1.23 2.91 5.21
C GLY A 44 2.30 2.32 4.29
N TRP A 45 2.22 2.64 3.00
CA TRP A 45 3.21 2.20 2.01
C TRP A 45 4.56 2.90 2.20
N GLU A 46 4.52 4.14 2.66
CA GLU A 46 5.66 5.02 2.90
C GLU A 46 6.55 4.53 4.06
N GLU A 47 5.99 3.71 4.95
CA GLU A 47 6.67 3.12 6.12
C GLU A 47 7.20 1.71 5.83
N ALA A 48 6.77 1.09 4.73
CA ALA A 48 7.17 -0.26 4.36
C ALA A 48 8.60 -0.29 3.79
N LEU A 49 9.30 -1.40 4.00
CA LEU A 49 10.71 -1.53 3.61
C LEU A 49 10.84 -2.00 2.16
N PRO A 50 11.50 -1.23 1.27
CA PRO A 50 11.72 -1.63 -0.10
C PRO A 50 12.87 -2.64 -0.22
N ILE A 51 12.63 -3.70 -0.97
CA ILE A 51 13.65 -4.66 -1.43
C ILE A 51 13.52 -4.84 -2.94
N GLY A 52 14.61 -5.15 -3.64
CA GLY A 52 14.55 -5.38 -5.08
C GLY A 52 15.88 -5.77 -5.71
N ASN A 53 15.81 -6.34 -6.90
CA ASN A 53 16.97 -6.79 -7.68
C ASN A 53 17.17 -5.99 -8.99
N GLY A 54 16.47 -4.86 -9.14
CA GLY A 54 16.47 -4.02 -10.34
C GLY A 54 15.41 -4.39 -11.38
N TYR A 55 14.91 -5.62 -11.39
CA TYR A 55 13.81 -6.06 -12.26
C TYR A 55 12.49 -6.15 -11.49
N MET A 56 12.53 -6.80 -10.33
CA MET A 56 11.42 -6.90 -9.39
C MET A 56 11.72 -6.14 -8.11
N GLY A 57 10.67 -5.58 -7.52
CA GLY A 57 10.69 -4.94 -6.21
C GLY A 57 9.58 -5.48 -5.32
N ALA A 58 9.76 -5.36 -4.01
CA ALA A 58 8.72 -5.63 -3.04
C ALA A 58 8.79 -4.66 -1.87
N MET A 59 7.64 -4.39 -1.26
CA MET A 59 7.50 -3.59 -0.05
C MET A 59 7.03 -4.50 1.08
N VAL A 60 7.81 -4.58 2.15
CA VAL A 60 7.54 -5.44 3.32
C VAL A 60 6.92 -4.61 4.44
N PHE A 61 5.76 -5.04 4.95
CA PHE A 61 5.00 -4.28 5.95
C PHE A 61 5.25 -4.75 7.40
N GLY A 62 5.65 -6.01 7.61
CA GLY A 62 6.02 -6.53 8.94
C GLY A 62 4.83 -6.82 9.86
N GLY A 63 3.64 -7.02 9.30
CA GLY A 63 2.40 -7.27 10.04
C GLY A 63 2.36 -8.63 10.72
N VAL A 64 2.26 -8.66 12.04
CA VAL A 64 2.30 -9.92 12.83
C VAL A 64 1.06 -10.82 12.68
N PRO A 65 -0.20 -10.32 12.76
CA PRO A 65 -1.37 -11.19 12.56
C PRO A 65 -1.54 -11.61 11.09
N GLY A 66 -0.89 -10.91 10.17
CA GLY A 66 -0.93 -11.17 8.74
C GLY A 66 0.04 -10.26 8.02
N GLU A 67 0.99 -10.86 7.29
CA GLU A 67 2.01 -10.13 6.55
C GLU A 67 1.44 -9.67 5.21
N ARG A 68 1.79 -8.44 4.81
CA ARG A 68 1.49 -7.92 3.49
C ARG A 68 2.79 -7.62 2.78
N ILE A 69 3.03 -8.31 1.68
CA ILE A 69 4.13 -8.00 0.76
C ILE A 69 3.51 -7.53 -0.55
N GLN A 70 3.75 -6.26 -0.89
CA GLN A 70 3.37 -5.74 -2.20
C GLN A 70 4.53 -5.97 -3.17
N PHE A 71 4.24 -6.41 -4.40
CA PHE A 71 5.24 -6.64 -5.45
C PHE A 71 5.07 -5.65 -6.59
N ASN A 72 6.20 -5.25 -7.17
CA ASN A 72 6.30 -4.48 -8.40
C ASN A 72 7.22 -5.22 -9.39
N GLU A 73 6.91 -5.10 -10.67
CA GLU A 73 7.77 -5.53 -11.77
C GLU A 73 7.93 -4.35 -12.74
N HIS A 74 9.16 -4.10 -13.19
CA HIS A 74 9.51 -2.86 -13.87
C HIS A 74 8.88 -2.66 -15.25
N THR A 75 8.40 -3.73 -15.93
CA THR A 75 7.75 -3.68 -17.25
C THR A 75 6.22 -3.65 -17.19
N VAL A 76 5.61 -3.78 -16.01
CA VAL A 76 4.15 -3.70 -15.87
C VAL A 76 3.69 -2.26 -16.00
N TRP A 77 3.41 -1.86 -17.24
CA TRP A 77 2.85 -0.57 -17.61
C TRP A 77 1.52 -0.74 -18.34
N THR A 78 0.63 0.23 -18.17
CA THR A 78 -0.60 0.29 -18.96
C THR A 78 -0.33 0.94 -20.31
N GLY A 79 -1.16 0.59 -21.30
CA GLY A 79 -1.05 1.12 -22.66
C GLY A 79 -0.44 0.13 -23.63
N GLN A 80 -0.13 0.63 -24.82
CA GLN A 80 0.41 -0.11 -25.96
C GLN A 80 1.42 0.79 -26.68
N PRO A 81 2.27 0.26 -27.57
CA PRO A 81 3.15 1.08 -28.39
C PRO A 81 2.37 2.20 -29.09
N HIS A 82 2.73 3.45 -28.80
CA HIS A 82 2.04 4.63 -29.30
C HIS A 82 3.04 5.69 -29.73
N SER A 83 2.71 6.41 -30.82
CA SER A 83 3.50 7.56 -31.26
C SER A 83 3.08 8.80 -30.48
N TYR A 84 3.94 9.26 -29.58
CA TYR A 84 3.73 10.49 -28.82
C TYR A 84 3.95 11.76 -29.66
N ALA A 85 4.34 11.64 -30.93
CA ALA A 85 4.62 12.77 -31.80
C ALA A 85 3.31 13.47 -32.21
N HIS A 86 3.13 14.71 -31.74
CA HIS A 86 2.01 15.52 -32.18
C HIS A 86 2.19 15.93 -33.65
N LYS A 87 1.26 15.52 -34.52
CA LYS A 87 1.29 15.86 -35.94
C LYS A 87 1.31 17.38 -36.12
N GLY A 88 2.28 17.87 -36.89
CA GLY A 88 2.42 19.31 -37.17
C GLY A 88 3.13 20.14 -36.11
N ALA A 89 3.59 19.56 -34.98
CA ALA A 89 4.32 20.30 -33.94
C ALA A 89 5.58 21.00 -34.44
N VAL A 90 6.22 20.45 -35.49
CA VAL A 90 7.37 21.06 -36.16
C VAL A 90 7.10 22.49 -36.64
N LYS A 91 5.85 22.84 -36.96
CA LYS A 91 5.47 24.16 -37.45
C LYS A 91 5.57 25.25 -36.38
N ALA A 92 5.47 24.90 -35.10
CA ALA A 92 5.56 25.83 -33.99
C ALA A 92 7.02 26.09 -33.55
N LEU A 93 7.97 25.23 -33.94
CA LEU A 93 9.38 25.36 -33.56
C LEU A 93 10.05 26.68 -33.96
N PRO A 94 9.79 27.27 -35.16
CA PRO A 94 10.41 28.54 -35.54
C PRO A 94 9.98 29.72 -34.65
N GLU A 95 8.76 29.69 -34.11
CA GLU A 95 8.25 30.74 -33.23
C GLU A 95 8.86 30.63 -31.82
N ILE A 96 8.95 29.41 -31.27
CA ILE A 96 9.55 29.14 -29.96
C ILE A 96 11.06 29.46 -29.92
N ARG A 97 11.75 29.39 -31.06
CA ARG A 97 13.20 29.58 -31.17
C ARG A 97 13.65 31.04 -31.35
N ARG A 98 12.72 31.99 -31.44
CA ARG A 98 13.05 33.43 -31.44
C ARG A 98 13.29 33.92 -30.02
#